data_AF-A0A9D5VPX4-F1
#
_entry.id   AF-A0A9D5VPX4-F1
#
_cell.length_a   1.000
_cell.length_b   1.000
_cell.length_c   1.000
_cell.angle_alpha   90.00
_cell.angle_beta   90.00
_cell.angle_gamma   90.00
#
_symmetry.space_group_name_H-M   'P 1'
#
loop_
_entity.id
_entity.type
_entity.pdbx_description
1 polymer ?
#
loop_
_entity_poly.entity_id
_entity_poly.type
_entity_poly.pdbx_seq_one_letter_code
_entity_poly.pdbx_strand_id
1 'polypeptide(L)'
;MNNNWEEVIHGLIHTVPVKEESSRCTVATNICWYGLQTNKNHAITLTVYGGQLYPSGKRGRISLLPREKWNYYREESDRSILNMLQSVPIQENYSHWSYSSGYDKSSAQLTIPHTMAAVLLAELARSNRCFLDHANKIKNHSNFNEEKDFIFIDFYSLWRIEFEFINQKGFIAIDPILCRDNLVLRFSDLDFYSKYGVFIHEKMVGLFHSDEISKFAFRIIDENIEIPENQRKNLLGNIYQLSFYDRFKIEKKHEWQTITIRPKLRIYLEENSEGDSEETFQITAVPVFIYDDLEIPLRGINKDSAMANLVFPSKQLFSIRNKSAEEELFTQLLASGLKQRPPTVADSSDRQLFFDNEKILEQIEQLLDLGVEILIQGKKVRPFRRGNFKISSGVDWFDLEGSVAFTDSEELELPEILAKAKIRSLFVPLSKDSVGIMPEKWWKQCQNLHSLANKNHNGILKFHKSQALFLDYFMEKSAETKRAKIKLDRSFQKLRDTLK
;
A
#
# COMPACT_ATOMS: atom_id res chain seq x y z
N MET A 1 26.68 26.34 -43.78
CA MET A 1 25.70 25.29 -43.44
C MET A 1 24.78 25.87 -42.37
N ASN A 2 23.74 26.58 -42.78
CA ASN A 2 22.67 27.04 -41.90
C ASN A 2 21.39 26.35 -42.37
N ASN A 3 20.90 25.39 -41.58
CA ASN A 3 19.58 24.79 -41.81
C ASN A 3 18.53 25.78 -41.34
N ASN A 4 17.84 26.38 -42.31
CA ASN A 4 16.80 27.36 -42.11
C ASN A 4 15.51 26.65 -41.66
N TRP A 5 15.31 26.55 -40.35
CA TRP A 5 14.13 25.94 -39.73
C TRP A 5 12.83 26.73 -40.03
N GLU A 6 12.95 27.97 -40.53
CA GLU A 6 11.82 28.80 -40.94
C GLU A 6 11.14 28.32 -42.24
N GLU A 7 11.85 27.65 -43.15
CA GLU A 7 11.24 27.09 -44.38
C GLU A 7 10.33 25.89 -44.10
N VAL A 8 10.60 25.13 -43.03
CA VAL A 8 9.80 23.96 -42.63
C VAL A 8 8.50 24.39 -41.95
N ILE A 9 8.50 25.53 -41.23
CA ILE A 9 7.31 26.06 -40.55
C ILE A 9 6.43 26.87 -41.52
N HIS A 10 7.01 27.56 -42.50
CA HIS A 10 6.22 28.24 -43.54
C HIS A 10 5.50 27.27 -44.51
N GLY A 11 5.99 26.04 -44.67
CA GLY A 11 5.31 24.97 -45.40
C GLY A 11 4.08 24.37 -44.69
N LEU A 12 3.90 24.63 -43.39
CA LEU A 12 2.80 24.10 -42.57
C LEU A 12 1.74 25.14 -42.20
N ILE A 13 1.96 26.42 -42.51
CA ILE A 13 1.06 27.54 -42.14
C ILE A 13 0.30 28.14 -43.35
N HIS A 14 0.56 27.67 -44.57
CA HIS A 14 -0.24 28.02 -45.74
C HIS A 14 -0.87 26.78 -46.38
N THR A 15 -1.90 26.21 -45.73
CA THR A 15 -3.00 25.64 -46.50
C THR A 15 -3.76 26.80 -47.12
N VAL A 16 -3.33 27.16 -48.33
CA VAL A 16 -4.04 28.00 -49.28
C VAL A 16 -5.53 27.59 -49.29
N PRO A 17 -6.47 28.54 -49.24
CA PRO A 17 -7.85 28.21 -49.58
C PRO A 17 -7.83 27.78 -51.04
N VAL A 18 -8.00 26.49 -51.29
CA VAL A 18 -8.22 26.00 -52.65
C VAL A 18 -9.44 26.74 -53.16
N LYS A 19 -9.23 27.67 -54.10
CA LYS A 19 -10.28 28.08 -55.02
C LYS A 19 -10.72 26.79 -55.70
N GLU A 20 -11.88 26.27 -55.31
CA GLU A 20 -12.57 25.27 -56.09
C GLU A 20 -12.79 25.84 -57.49
N GLU A 21 -11.96 25.40 -58.44
CA GLU A 21 -12.43 25.26 -59.80
C GLU A 21 -13.68 24.39 -59.74
N SER A 22 -14.77 24.98 -60.21
CA SER A 22 -16.10 24.38 -60.30
C SER A 22 -16.07 23.12 -61.17
N SER A 23 -15.65 22.01 -60.58
CA SER A 23 -15.96 20.68 -61.06
C SER A 23 -17.24 20.26 -60.34
N ARG A 24 -18.30 20.03 -61.12
CA ARG A 24 -19.61 19.59 -60.62
C ARG A 24 -19.50 18.16 -60.08
N CYS A 25 -18.94 17.98 -58.89
CA CYS A 25 -19.17 16.81 -58.07
C CYS A 25 -20.43 17.07 -57.24
N THR A 26 -21.56 16.56 -57.72
CA THR A 26 -22.89 16.72 -57.11
C THR A 26 -23.20 15.71 -56.00
N VAL A 27 -22.25 14.85 -55.64
CA VAL A 27 -22.51 13.73 -54.73
C VAL A 27 -22.19 14.15 -53.30
N ALA A 28 -23.23 14.23 -52.47
CA ALA A 28 -23.09 14.51 -51.04
C ALA A 28 -22.53 13.28 -50.31
N THR A 29 -21.63 13.50 -49.36
CA THR A 29 -21.03 12.44 -48.55
C THR A 29 -21.88 12.20 -47.32
N ASN A 30 -22.21 10.94 -47.02
CA ASN A 30 -22.89 10.57 -45.78
C ASN A 30 -21.91 10.65 -44.61
N ILE A 31 -22.23 11.47 -43.61
CA ILE A 31 -21.38 11.77 -42.45
C ILE A 31 -22.17 11.63 -41.14
N CYS A 32 -21.49 11.20 -40.08
CA CYS A 32 -22.05 11.16 -38.73
C CYS A 32 -21.79 12.45 -37.93
N TRP A 33 -22.74 12.77 -37.04
CA TRP A 33 -22.57 13.74 -35.96
C TRP A 33 -22.92 13.11 -34.63
N TYR A 34 -22.30 13.61 -33.56
CA TYR A 34 -22.27 12.95 -32.27
C TYR A 34 -22.71 13.88 -31.15
N GLY A 35 -23.92 13.66 -30.63
CA GLY A 35 -24.46 14.42 -29.51
C GLY A 35 -24.10 13.79 -28.18
N LEU A 36 -23.39 14.52 -27.31
CA LEU A 36 -23.08 14.10 -25.95
C LEU A 36 -24.12 14.62 -24.97
N GLN A 37 -24.65 13.71 -24.16
CA GLN A 37 -25.54 13.99 -23.05
C GLN A 37 -24.98 13.36 -21.78
N THR A 38 -25.45 13.87 -20.65
CA THR A 38 -25.11 13.34 -19.35
C THR A 38 -26.41 12.99 -18.64
N ASN A 39 -26.43 11.82 -17.99
CA ASN A 39 -27.55 11.44 -17.14
C ASN A 39 -27.28 11.79 -15.67
N LYS A 40 -28.31 11.64 -14.82
CA LYS A 40 -28.22 11.94 -13.38
C LYS A 40 -27.16 11.14 -12.61
N ASN A 41 -26.62 10.07 -13.20
CA ASN A 41 -25.60 9.21 -12.59
C ASN A 41 -24.19 9.51 -13.13
N HIS A 42 -24.00 10.66 -13.80
CA HIS A 42 -22.74 11.04 -14.45
C HIS A 42 -22.26 10.05 -15.53
N ALA A 43 -23.18 9.25 -16.11
CA ALA A 43 -22.84 8.42 -17.26
C ALA A 43 -22.92 9.26 -18.54
N ILE A 44 -21.96 9.01 -19.44
CA ILE A 44 -21.90 9.66 -20.74
C ILE A 44 -22.88 8.92 -21.66
N THR A 45 -23.83 9.65 -22.20
CA THR A 45 -24.75 9.14 -23.20
C THR A 45 -24.41 9.78 -24.55
N LEU A 46 -24.13 8.95 -25.54
CA LEU A 46 -23.83 9.37 -26.90
C LEU A 46 -25.03 9.09 -27.81
N THR A 47 -25.50 10.10 -28.51
CA THR A 47 -26.50 9.97 -29.56
C THR A 47 -25.84 10.12 -30.92
N VAL A 48 -26.03 9.13 -31.79
CA VAL A 48 -25.48 9.14 -33.15
C VAL A 48 -26.51 9.69 -34.13
N TYR A 49 -26.11 10.70 -34.88
CA TYR A 49 -26.89 11.32 -35.93
C TYR A 49 -26.22 11.12 -37.29
N GLY A 50 -27.01 11.05 -38.36
CA GLY A 50 -26.53 10.84 -39.72
C GLY A 50 -27.20 11.81 -40.69
N GLY A 51 -26.46 12.18 -41.73
CA GLY A 51 -26.90 13.14 -42.75
C GLY A 51 -25.84 13.32 -43.84
N GLN A 52 -26.04 14.33 -44.67
CA GLN A 52 -25.22 14.57 -45.86
C GLN A 52 -24.39 15.84 -45.73
N LEU A 53 -23.13 15.80 -46.17
CA LEU A 53 -22.28 16.97 -46.32
C LEU A 53 -22.01 17.20 -47.82
N TYR A 54 -22.31 18.40 -48.30
CA TYR A 54 -22.06 18.78 -49.69
C TYR A 54 -20.65 19.36 -49.83
N PRO A 55 -20.01 19.26 -51.01
CA PRO A 55 -18.67 19.84 -51.26
C PRO A 55 -18.57 21.33 -50.91
N SER A 56 -19.67 22.08 -51.10
CA SER A 56 -19.82 23.48 -50.68
C SER A 56 -19.75 23.76 -49.16
N GLY A 57 -19.54 22.74 -48.32
CA GLY A 57 -19.59 22.80 -46.86
C GLY A 57 -21.02 22.85 -46.28
N LYS A 58 -22.05 23.04 -47.12
CA LYS A 58 -23.45 23.01 -46.68
C LYS A 58 -23.84 21.63 -46.17
N ARG A 59 -24.68 21.61 -45.13
CA ARG A 59 -25.22 20.38 -44.53
C ARG A 59 -26.62 20.08 -45.04
N GLY A 60 -26.86 18.81 -45.33
CA GLY A 60 -28.18 18.24 -45.53
C GLY A 60 -28.90 17.97 -44.20
N ARG A 61 -30.10 17.43 -44.29
CA ARG A 61 -30.95 17.10 -43.15
C ARG A 61 -30.26 16.07 -42.23
N ILE A 62 -30.08 16.41 -40.95
CA ILE A 62 -29.49 15.49 -39.95
C ILE A 62 -30.62 14.75 -39.21
N SER A 63 -30.51 13.44 -39.04
CA SER A 63 -31.52 12.63 -38.36
C SER A 63 -30.87 11.57 -37.48
N LEU A 64 -31.61 11.03 -36.51
CA LEU A 64 -31.12 9.93 -35.68
C LEU A 64 -30.67 8.76 -36.56
N LEU A 65 -29.45 8.27 -36.31
CA LEU A 65 -28.86 7.20 -37.09
C LEU A 65 -28.91 5.89 -36.29
N PRO A 66 -29.89 5.01 -36.56
CA PRO A 66 -29.99 3.72 -35.88
C PRO A 66 -28.78 2.84 -36.21
N ARG A 67 -28.36 2.02 -35.25
CA ARG A 67 -27.17 1.15 -35.33
C ARG A 67 -27.10 0.29 -36.59
N GLU A 68 -28.23 -0.22 -37.05
CA GLU A 68 -28.34 -1.04 -38.27
C GLU A 68 -27.82 -0.34 -39.52
N LYS A 69 -27.82 1.01 -39.53
CA LYS A 69 -27.41 1.82 -40.68
C LYS A 69 -25.96 2.30 -40.62
N TRP A 70 -25.21 1.98 -39.56
CA TRP A 70 -23.83 2.43 -39.40
C TRP A 70 -22.90 1.94 -40.51
N ASN A 71 -23.13 0.73 -41.03
CA ASN A 71 -22.32 0.13 -42.10
C ASN A 71 -22.40 0.88 -43.45
N TYR A 72 -23.35 1.81 -43.62
CA TYR A 72 -23.50 2.60 -44.85
C TYR A 72 -22.64 3.87 -44.85
N TYR A 73 -22.00 4.23 -43.73
CA TYR A 73 -21.11 5.38 -43.61
C TYR A 73 -19.68 4.93 -43.89
N ARG A 74 -19.02 5.61 -44.83
CA ARG A 74 -17.73 5.16 -45.39
C ARG A 74 -16.55 6.05 -45.04
N GLU A 75 -16.79 7.22 -44.44
CA GLU A 75 -15.74 8.09 -43.93
C GLU A 75 -14.90 7.38 -42.88
N GLU A 76 -13.57 7.49 -42.99
CA GLU A 76 -12.62 6.71 -42.19
C GLU A 76 -12.77 6.99 -40.68
N SER A 77 -12.93 8.26 -40.33
CA SER A 77 -13.19 8.71 -38.95
C SER A 77 -14.50 8.16 -38.39
N ASP A 78 -15.57 8.15 -39.20
CA ASP A 78 -16.87 7.58 -38.80
C ASP A 78 -16.78 6.08 -38.61
N ARG A 79 -16.09 5.36 -39.50
CA ARG A 79 -15.93 3.90 -39.36
C ARG A 79 -15.17 3.53 -38.10
N SER A 80 -14.12 4.27 -37.75
CA SER A 80 -13.37 4.08 -36.50
C SER A 80 -14.28 4.23 -35.28
N ILE A 81 -14.98 5.36 -35.17
CA ILE A 81 -15.86 5.67 -34.03
C ILE A 81 -17.03 4.69 -33.95
N LEU A 82 -17.72 4.43 -35.06
CA LEU A 82 -18.87 3.52 -35.09
C LEU A 82 -18.45 2.08 -34.75
N ASN A 83 -17.26 1.64 -35.15
CA ASN A 83 -16.72 0.33 -34.76
C ASN A 83 -16.43 0.23 -33.25
N MET A 84 -15.88 1.28 -32.64
CA MET A 84 -15.71 1.33 -31.17
C MET A 84 -17.07 1.19 -30.47
N LEU A 85 -18.12 1.79 -31.03
CA LEU A 85 -19.48 1.76 -30.48
C LEU A 85 -20.22 0.43 -30.72
N GLN A 86 -19.73 -0.45 -31.62
CA GLN A 86 -20.37 -1.73 -31.93
C GLN A 86 -20.38 -2.75 -30.76
N SER A 87 -19.60 -2.54 -29.71
CA SER A 87 -19.61 -3.38 -28.51
C SER A 87 -20.45 -2.80 -27.37
N VAL A 88 -20.90 -1.54 -27.50
CA VAL A 88 -21.68 -0.86 -26.45
C VAL A 88 -23.12 -1.38 -26.47
N PRO A 89 -23.70 -1.81 -25.33
CA PRO A 89 -25.09 -2.26 -25.29
C PRO A 89 -26.05 -1.11 -25.59
N ILE A 90 -27.13 -1.40 -26.32
CA ILE A 90 -28.23 -0.46 -26.53
C ILE A 90 -29.01 -0.39 -25.21
N GLN A 91 -29.42 0.82 -24.79
CA GLN A 91 -30.29 0.97 -23.63
C GLN A 91 -31.69 0.43 -23.96
N GLU A 92 -32.04 -0.74 -23.44
CA GLU A 92 -33.43 -1.22 -23.43
C GLU A 92 -34.22 -0.42 -22.40
N ASN A 93 -34.91 0.63 -22.85
CA ASN A 93 -35.94 1.27 -22.03
C ASN A 93 -37.14 0.32 -21.98
N TYR A 94 -37.27 -0.47 -20.90
CA TYR A 94 -38.53 -1.12 -20.56
C TYR A 94 -39.56 -0.08 -20.12
N SER A 95 -40.09 0.71 -21.06
CA SER A 95 -41.34 1.42 -20.88
C SER A 95 -42.47 0.52 -21.38
N HIS A 96 -43.22 -0.05 -20.43
CA HIS A 96 -44.47 -0.74 -20.70
C HIS A 96 -45.39 0.17 -21.53
N TRP A 97 -45.77 -0.31 -22.71
CA TRP A 97 -46.89 0.13 -23.55
C TRP A 97 -46.75 1.52 -24.21
N SER A 98 -46.24 1.53 -25.44
CA SER A 98 -46.72 2.47 -26.45
C SER A 98 -46.66 1.86 -27.85
N TYR A 99 -47.81 1.46 -28.38
CA TYR A 99 -48.01 1.24 -29.81
C TYR A 99 -47.92 2.61 -30.50
N SER A 100 -46.75 2.96 -31.03
CA SER A 100 -46.61 4.07 -31.98
C SER A 100 -45.44 3.77 -32.91
N SER A 101 -45.71 3.79 -34.21
CA SER A 101 -44.76 3.63 -35.30
C SER A 101 -43.81 4.84 -35.41
N GLY A 102 -43.01 5.08 -34.36
CA GLY A 102 -42.00 6.13 -34.30
C GLY A 102 -40.62 5.49 -34.27
N TYR A 103 -39.73 5.96 -35.15
CA TYR A 103 -38.31 5.60 -35.21
C TYR A 103 -37.72 5.31 -33.82
N ASP A 104 -37.21 4.09 -33.66
CA ASP A 104 -36.77 3.55 -32.38
C ASP A 104 -35.52 4.31 -31.89
N LYS A 105 -35.75 5.32 -31.05
CA LYS A 105 -34.72 6.20 -30.48
C LYS A 105 -33.67 5.43 -29.69
N SER A 106 -34.04 4.26 -29.15
CA SER A 106 -33.16 3.41 -28.35
C SER A 106 -31.92 3.00 -29.14
N SER A 107 -32.08 2.63 -30.41
CA SER A 107 -31.01 2.10 -31.27
C SER A 107 -29.92 3.11 -31.67
N ALA A 108 -30.14 4.41 -31.46
CA ALA A 108 -29.20 5.48 -31.81
C ALA A 108 -28.55 6.14 -30.59
N GLN A 109 -29.02 5.82 -29.38
CA GLN A 109 -28.55 6.39 -28.12
C GLN A 109 -27.85 5.32 -27.28
N LEU A 110 -26.62 5.59 -26.88
CA LEU A 110 -25.72 4.62 -26.25
C LEU A 110 -25.23 5.19 -24.93
N THR A 111 -25.29 4.41 -23.86
CA THR A 111 -24.56 4.76 -22.63
C THR A 111 -23.15 4.25 -22.75
N ILE A 112 -22.19 5.18 -22.88
CA ILE A 112 -20.80 4.85 -23.11
C ILE A 112 -20.21 4.21 -21.84
N PRO A 113 -19.70 2.96 -21.94
CA PRO A 113 -18.97 2.34 -20.85
C PRO A 113 -17.78 3.18 -20.47
N HIS A 114 -17.59 3.35 -19.17
CA HIS A 114 -16.55 4.21 -18.62
C HIS A 114 -15.13 3.87 -19.09
N THR A 115 -14.83 2.58 -19.30
CA THR A 115 -13.52 2.10 -19.79
C THR A 115 -13.19 2.58 -21.21
N MET A 116 -14.20 2.95 -21.99
CA MET A 116 -14.05 3.40 -23.37
C MET A 116 -14.16 4.92 -23.50
N ALA A 117 -14.65 5.62 -22.47
CA ALA A 117 -14.98 7.05 -22.53
C ALA A 117 -13.82 7.93 -23.00
N ALA A 118 -12.63 7.79 -22.42
CA ALA A 118 -11.49 8.65 -22.76
C ALA A 118 -11.03 8.46 -24.23
N VAL A 119 -10.91 7.21 -24.68
CA VAL A 119 -10.49 6.88 -26.06
C VAL A 119 -11.54 7.32 -27.07
N LEU A 120 -12.82 7.01 -26.79
CA LEU A 120 -13.92 7.39 -27.66
C LEU A 120 -14.05 8.90 -27.77
N LEU A 121 -13.99 9.63 -26.65
CA LEU A 121 -14.06 11.09 -26.67
C LEU A 121 -12.93 11.67 -27.52
N ALA A 122 -11.70 11.19 -27.35
CA ALA A 122 -10.54 11.62 -28.17
C ALA A 122 -10.82 11.53 -29.68
N GLU A 123 -11.38 10.40 -30.14
CA GLU A 123 -11.77 10.21 -31.54
C GLU A 123 -12.94 11.10 -31.94
N LEU A 124 -13.94 11.25 -31.06
CA LEU A 124 -15.12 12.09 -31.29
C LEU A 124 -14.74 13.56 -31.52
N ALA A 125 -13.79 14.11 -30.78
CA ALA A 125 -13.41 15.50 -31.03
C ALA A 125 -12.41 15.66 -32.17
N ARG A 126 -11.55 14.68 -32.46
CA ARG A 126 -10.76 14.67 -33.71
C ARG A 126 -11.66 14.78 -34.95
N SER A 127 -12.88 14.25 -34.86
CA SER A 127 -13.86 14.34 -35.94
C SER A 127 -14.40 15.75 -36.19
N ASN A 128 -14.22 16.71 -35.25
CA ASN A 128 -14.86 18.04 -35.24
C ASN A 128 -16.39 18.01 -35.44
N ARG A 129 -17.04 16.86 -35.16
CA ARG A 129 -18.48 16.63 -35.38
C ARG A 129 -19.21 16.25 -34.10
N CYS A 130 -18.60 16.51 -32.93
CA CYS A 130 -19.15 16.24 -31.61
C CYS A 130 -19.64 17.52 -30.90
N PHE A 131 -20.81 17.46 -30.28
CA PHE A 131 -21.47 18.63 -29.66
C PHE A 131 -22.23 18.25 -28.38
N LEU A 132 -22.51 19.23 -27.51
CA LEU A 132 -23.34 19.02 -26.31
C LEU A 132 -24.83 19.04 -26.69
N ASP A 133 -25.52 17.92 -26.48
CA ASP A 133 -26.95 17.78 -26.80
C ASP A 133 -27.80 18.19 -25.58
N HIS A 134 -27.97 19.49 -25.37
CA HIS A 134 -28.84 20.02 -24.32
C HIS A 134 -30.30 19.63 -24.60
N ALA A 135 -30.76 18.57 -23.92
CA ALA A 135 -32.14 18.08 -23.81
C ALA A 135 -33.09 18.53 -24.95
N ASN A 136 -33.22 17.68 -25.98
CA ASN A 136 -34.32 17.68 -26.96
C ASN A 136 -34.42 18.87 -27.94
N LYS A 137 -33.38 19.69 -28.12
CA LYS A 137 -33.43 20.76 -29.15
C LYS A 137 -33.36 20.25 -30.60
N ILE A 138 -32.86 19.04 -30.85
CA ILE A 138 -32.72 18.46 -32.21
C ILE A 138 -33.97 17.67 -32.64
N LYS A 139 -35.17 18.16 -32.31
CA LYS A 139 -36.40 17.65 -32.96
C LYS A 139 -36.70 18.37 -34.27
N ASN A 140 -36.23 19.61 -34.44
CA ASN A 140 -36.48 20.44 -35.62
C ASN A 140 -35.18 21.14 -36.09
N HIS A 141 -34.95 21.11 -37.39
CA HIS A 141 -33.74 21.46 -38.16
C HIS A 141 -33.17 22.88 -37.99
N SER A 142 -33.67 23.71 -37.08
CA SER A 142 -33.50 25.16 -37.20
C SER A 142 -32.46 25.80 -36.27
N ASN A 143 -31.89 25.09 -35.28
CA ASN A 143 -31.06 25.73 -34.24
C ASN A 143 -29.68 25.07 -34.02
N PHE A 144 -29.04 24.52 -35.06
CA PHE A 144 -27.65 24.05 -34.96
C PHE A 144 -26.71 25.16 -35.43
N ASN A 145 -25.92 25.75 -34.52
CA ASN A 145 -24.98 26.82 -34.89
C ASN A 145 -23.54 26.32 -34.72
N GLU A 146 -22.84 26.19 -35.85
CA GLU A 146 -21.47 25.67 -35.93
C GLU A 146 -20.49 26.41 -35.01
N GLU A 147 -20.64 27.71 -34.77
CA GLU A 147 -19.72 28.43 -33.88
C GLU A 147 -20.05 28.26 -32.38
N LYS A 148 -21.25 27.78 -32.03
CA LYS A 148 -21.76 27.78 -30.65
C LYS A 148 -21.83 26.41 -29.99
N ASP A 149 -21.88 25.32 -30.73
CA ASP A 149 -22.21 24.00 -30.15
C ASP A 149 -21.07 22.94 -30.23
N PHE A 150 -19.98 23.20 -30.97
CA PHE A 150 -18.88 22.23 -31.09
C PHE A 150 -18.02 22.15 -29.84
N ILE A 151 -17.77 20.92 -29.41
CA ILE A 151 -16.85 20.60 -28.33
C ILE A 151 -15.47 20.37 -28.94
N PHE A 152 -14.49 21.12 -28.47
CA PHE A 152 -13.09 20.89 -28.78
C PHE A 152 -12.48 20.04 -27.66
N ILE A 153 -11.69 19.02 -28.03
CA ILE A 153 -10.86 18.34 -27.04
C ILE A 153 -9.62 19.15 -26.77
N ASP A 154 -9.39 19.28 -25.50
CA ASP A 154 -8.19 19.82 -24.95
C ASP A 154 -7.07 18.77 -25.04
N PHE A 155 -6.37 18.75 -26.18
CA PHE A 155 -5.26 17.79 -26.43
C PHE A 155 -3.96 18.15 -25.69
N TYR A 156 -3.96 19.14 -24.80
CA TYR A 156 -2.72 19.68 -24.23
C TYR A 156 -2.13 18.76 -23.16
N SER A 157 -2.70 18.76 -21.96
CA SER A 157 -2.19 17.99 -20.83
C SER A 157 -3.29 17.72 -19.81
N LEU A 158 -3.09 16.67 -19.03
CA LEU A 158 -4.00 16.26 -17.98
C LEU A 158 -4.11 17.35 -16.91
N TRP A 159 -5.33 17.69 -16.56
CA TRP A 159 -5.65 18.50 -15.40
C TRP A 159 -5.31 17.74 -14.12
N ARG A 160 -4.80 18.46 -13.13
CA ARG A 160 -4.46 17.91 -11.81
C ARG A 160 -5.50 18.35 -10.81
N ILE A 161 -5.90 17.46 -9.92
CA ILE A 161 -6.76 17.82 -8.79
C ILE A 161 -5.88 18.36 -7.67
N GLU A 162 -6.23 19.54 -7.18
CA GLU A 162 -5.69 20.14 -5.97
C GLU A 162 -6.85 20.46 -5.01
N PHE A 163 -6.55 20.70 -3.75
CA PHE A 163 -7.55 20.95 -2.71
C PHE A 163 -7.29 22.29 -2.02
N GLU A 164 -8.31 23.14 -1.97
CA GLU A 164 -8.28 24.41 -1.24
C GLU A 164 -9.10 24.32 0.05
N PHE A 165 -8.70 25.09 1.06
CA PHE A 165 -9.48 25.22 2.30
C PHE A 165 -10.34 26.48 2.22
N ILE A 166 -11.65 26.31 2.35
CA ILE A 166 -12.60 27.43 2.43
C ILE A 166 -12.98 27.61 3.90
N ASN A 167 -12.56 28.73 4.48
CA ASN A 167 -12.96 29.09 5.84
C ASN A 167 -14.36 29.71 5.82
N GLN A 168 -15.29 29.10 6.54
CA GLN A 168 -16.62 29.59 6.80
C GLN A 168 -16.76 29.90 8.30
N LYS A 169 -17.83 30.60 8.73
CA LYS A 169 -17.99 30.98 10.14
C LYS A 169 -18.06 29.75 11.05
N GLY A 170 -16.93 29.40 11.69
CA GLY A 170 -16.79 28.26 12.60
C GLY A 170 -16.48 26.91 11.95
N PHE A 171 -16.40 26.84 10.61
CA PHE A 171 -16.20 25.61 9.85
C PHE A 171 -15.15 25.79 8.75
N ILE A 172 -14.51 24.69 8.37
CA ILE A 172 -13.57 24.58 7.28
C ILE A 172 -14.15 23.57 6.31
N ALA A 173 -14.31 23.97 5.05
CA ALA A 173 -14.63 23.08 3.95
C ALA A 173 -13.37 22.82 3.12
N ILE A 174 -13.31 21.66 2.49
CA ILE A 174 -12.29 21.31 1.50
C ILE A 174 -12.93 21.40 0.13
N ASP A 175 -12.37 22.20 -0.76
CA ASP A 175 -12.86 22.37 -2.12
C ASP A 175 -11.86 21.77 -3.12
N PRO A 176 -12.20 20.67 -3.80
CA PRO A 176 -11.38 20.17 -4.89
C PRO A 176 -11.46 21.11 -6.09
N ILE A 177 -10.33 21.35 -6.74
CA ILE A 177 -10.20 22.16 -7.94
C ILE A 177 -9.37 21.46 -8.99
N LEU A 178 -9.64 21.73 -10.26
CA LEU A 178 -8.85 21.28 -11.39
C LEU A 178 -7.86 22.38 -11.77
N CYS A 179 -6.57 22.08 -11.66
CA CYS A 179 -5.48 22.97 -11.99
C CYS A 179 -4.72 22.48 -13.23
N ARG A 180 -4.41 23.40 -14.13
CA ARG A 180 -3.46 23.17 -15.22
C ARG A 180 -2.76 24.46 -15.61
N ASP A 181 -1.44 24.46 -15.52
CA ASP A 181 -0.61 25.66 -15.66
C ASP A 181 -1.13 26.78 -14.74
N ASN A 182 -1.64 27.88 -15.32
CA ASN A 182 -2.23 29.01 -14.58
C ASN A 182 -3.77 28.99 -14.56
N LEU A 183 -4.40 27.96 -15.14
CA LEU A 183 -5.84 27.80 -15.20
C LEU A 183 -6.34 27.00 -13.99
N VAL A 184 -7.44 27.47 -13.40
CA VAL A 184 -8.12 26.82 -12.29
C VAL A 184 -9.60 26.74 -12.60
N LEU A 185 -10.18 25.54 -12.53
CA LEU A 185 -11.62 25.28 -12.66
C LEU A 185 -12.15 24.63 -11.39
N ARG A 186 -13.30 25.07 -10.90
CA ARG A 186 -13.98 24.41 -9.78
C ARG A 186 -14.91 23.33 -10.31
N PHE A 187 -15.07 22.26 -9.52
CA PHE A 187 -16.03 21.21 -9.87
C PHE A 187 -17.48 21.72 -9.94
N SER A 188 -17.82 22.78 -9.19
CA SER A 188 -19.11 23.49 -9.26
C SER A 188 -19.39 24.15 -10.61
N ASP A 189 -18.33 24.51 -11.33
CA ASP A 189 -18.41 25.27 -12.59
C ASP A 189 -18.39 24.34 -13.81
N LEU A 190 -18.19 23.04 -13.60
CA LEU A 190 -18.14 22.05 -14.68
C LEU A 190 -19.56 21.68 -15.10
N ASP A 191 -19.80 21.66 -16.41
CA ASP A 191 -21.04 21.12 -16.97
C ASP A 191 -21.13 19.60 -16.75
N PHE A 192 -19.98 18.94 -16.63
CA PHE A 192 -19.86 17.51 -16.41
C PHE A 192 -18.51 17.12 -15.83
N TYR A 193 -18.49 16.10 -14.98
CA TYR A 193 -17.29 15.33 -14.68
C TYR A 193 -17.64 13.87 -14.35
N SER A 194 -16.64 13.01 -14.48
CA SER A 194 -16.76 11.56 -14.37
C SER A 194 -15.73 11.00 -13.39
N LYS A 195 -16.09 9.91 -12.70
CA LYS A 195 -15.16 9.20 -11.80
C LYS A 195 -13.93 8.61 -12.48
N TYR A 196 -13.90 8.67 -13.81
CA TYR A 196 -12.93 8.03 -14.68
C TYR A 196 -12.00 9.03 -15.39
N GLY A 197 -11.89 10.26 -14.87
CA GLY A 197 -10.86 11.18 -15.34
C GLY A 197 -11.25 12.05 -16.54
N VAL A 198 -12.53 12.37 -16.70
CA VAL A 198 -13.04 13.20 -17.80
C VAL A 198 -13.96 14.27 -17.24
N PHE A 199 -13.89 15.48 -17.78
CA PHE A 199 -14.85 16.55 -17.52
C PHE A 199 -15.18 17.35 -18.79
N ILE A 200 -16.29 18.09 -18.73
CA ILE A 200 -16.68 19.07 -19.74
C ILE A 200 -16.93 20.41 -19.05
N HIS A 201 -16.36 21.47 -19.61
CA HIS A 201 -16.62 22.84 -19.20
C HIS A 201 -16.71 23.74 -20.43
N GLU A 202 -17.84 24.44 -20.55
CA GLU A 202 -18.25 25.21 -21.72
C GLU A 202 -18.25 24.37 -23.01
N LYS A 203 -17.17 24.45 -23.78
CA LYS A 203 -16.98 23.72 -25.04
C LYS A 203 -15.73 22.86 -25.03
N MET A 204 -15.14 22.63 -23.86
CA MET A 204 -13.89 21.94 -23.70
C MET A 204 -14.12 20.61 -23.00
N VAL A 205 -13.62 19.52 -23.59
CA VAL A 205 -13.45 18.24 -22.88
C VAL A 205 -12.03 18.19 -22.34
N GLY A 206 -11.92 18.09 -21.02
CA GLY A 206 -10.66 17.95 -20.32
C GLY A 206 -10.52 16.57 -19.67
N LEU A 207 -9.28 16.18 -19.44
CA LEU A 207 -8.92 14.88 -18.86
C LEU A 207 -8.13 15.09 -17.57
N PHE A 208 -8.30 14.22 -16.59
CA PHE A 208 -7.51 14.15 -15.35
C PHE A 208 -7.28 12.68 -14.97
N HIS A 209 -6.40 12.41 -14.00
CA HIS A 209 -6.10 11.04 -13.59
C HIS A 209 -7.27 10.40 -12.84
N SER A 210 -7.65 9.19 -13.24
CA SER A 210 -8.62 8.38 -12.49
C SER A 210 -7.90 7.54 -11.41
N ASP A 211 -7.47 8.19 -10.34
CA ASP A 211 -6.71 7.58 -9.24
C ASP A 211 -7.40 7.76 -7.87
N GLU A 212 -6.66 7.53 -6.78
CA GLU A 212 -7.15 7.72 -5.42
C GLU A 212 -7.48 9.18 -5.09
N ILE A 213 -6.79 10.14 -5.72
CA ILE A 213 -7.00 11.58 -5.54
C ILE A 213 -8.39 11.95 -6.05
N SER A 214 -8.73 11.47 -7.25
CA SER A 214 -10.06 11.66 -7.84
C SER A 214 -11.16 11.03 -7.00
N LYS A 215 -10.96 9.80 -6.53
CA LYS A 215 -11.93 9.14 -5.62
C LYS A 215 -12.15 9.93 -4.34
N PHE A 216 -11.09 10.48 -3.76
CA PHE A 216 -11.18 11.34 -2.59
C PHE A 216 -11.96 12.62 -2.90
N ALA A 217 -11.65 13.32 -3.99
CA ALA A 217 -12.34 14.53 -4.42
C ALA A 217 -13.85 14.32 -4.59
N PHE A 218 -14.28 13.22 -5.23
CA PHE A 218 -15.71 12.95 -5.38
C PHE A 218 -16.41 12.66 -4.05
N ARG A 219 -15.72 12.01 -3.09
CA ARG A 219 -16.30 11.81 -1.77
C ARG A 219 -16.52 13.14 -1.05
N ILE A 220 -15.56 14.07 -1.13
CA ILE A 220 -15.70 15.41 -0.55
C ILE A 220 -16.92 16.14 -1.15
N ILE A 221 -17.07 16.09 -2.49
CA ILE A 221 -18.19 16.74 -3.19
C ILE A 221 -19.54 16.08 -2.84
N ASP A 222 -19.60 14.73 -2.90
CA ASP A 222 -20.83 13.96 -2.67
C ASP A 222 -21.33 14.10 -1.22
N GLU A 223 -20.41 14.16 -0.24
CA GLU A 223 -20.75 14.20 1.20
C GLU A 223 -20.85 15.62 1.78
N ASN A 224 -20.43 16.65 1.03
CA ASN A 224 -20.37 18.05 1.48
C ASN A 224 -19.75 18.19 2.89
N ILE A 225 -18.51 17.75 3.03
CA ILE A 225 -17.85 17.61 4.33
C ILE A 225 -17.54 18.98 4.95
N GLU A 226 -18.17 19.28 6.08
CA GLU A 226 -17.92 20.47 6.90
C GLU A 226 -17.19 20.09 8.20
N ILE A 227 -16.04 20.72 8.45
CA ILE A 227 -15.15 20.37 9.56
C ILE A 227 -15.10 21.54 10.55
N PRO A 228 -15.45 21.35 11.82
CA PRO A 228 -15.35 22.41 12.83
C PRO A 228 -13.93 22.99 12.94
N GLU A 229 -13.81 24.32 13.07
CA GLU A 229 -12.50 24.98 13.07
C GLU A 229 -11.58 24.53 14.22
N ASN A 230 -12.16 24.15 15.36
CA ASN A 230 -11.42 23.58 16.49
C ASN A 230 -10.77 22.21 16.19
N GLN A 231 -11.20 21.52 15.13
CA GLN A 231 -10.62 20.25 14.68
C GLN A 231 -9.54 20.42 13.60
N ARG A 232 -9.19 21.65 13.21
CA ARG A 232 -8.18 21.95 12.17
C ARG A 232 -6.88 21.18 12.37
N LYS A 233 -6.40 21.06 13.61
CA LYS A 233 -5.15 20.35 13.92
C LYS A 233 -5.24 18.85 13.59
N ASN A 234 -6.36 18.21 13.91
CA ASN A 234 -6.59 16.80 13.60
C ASN A 234 -6.75 16.59 12.09
N LEU A 235 -7.46 17.50 11.43
CA LEU A 235 -7.60 17.51 9.97
C LEU A 235 -6.25 17.55 9.27
N LEU A 236 -5.38 18.50 9.63
CA LEU A 236 -4.04 18.61 9.05
C LEU A 236 -3.23 17.34 9.30
N GLY A 237 -3.31 16.77 10.50
CA GLY A 237 -2.65 15.49 10.79
C GLY A 237 -3.07 14.37 9.84
N ASN A 238 -4.37 14.22 9.58
CA ASN A 238 -4.88 13.23 8.65
C ASN A 238 -4.46 13.53 7.21
N ILE A 239 -4.44 14.80 6.79
CA ILE A 239 -4.00 15.20 5.44
C ILE A 239 -2.53 14.88 5.23
N TYR A 240 -1.66 15.20 6.19
CA TYR A 240 -0.23 14.89 6.08
C TYR A 240 0.05 13.39 6.00
N GLN A 241 -0.83 12.51 6.48
CA GLN A 241 -0.69 11.05 6.31
C GLN A 241 -0.95 10.59 4.87
N LEU A 242 -1.68 11.37 4.07
CA LEU A 242 -1.99 11.02 2.68
C LEU A 242 -0.73 11.06 1.82
N SER A 243 -0.62 10.11 0.89
CA SER A 243 0.48 10.04 -0.09
C SER A 243 0.52 11.23 -1.05
N PHE A 244 -0.61 11.93 -1.19
CA PHE A 244 -0.81 13.10 -2.05
C PHE A 244 -1.08 14.39 -1.25
N TYR A 245 -0.59 14.49 -0.01
CA TYR A 245 -0.76 15.67 0.84
C TYR A 245 -0.29 16.98 0.16
N ASP A 246 0.67 16.88 -0.75
CA ASP A 246 1.21 17.99 -1.56
C ASP A 246 0.18 18.60 -2.52
N ARG A 247 -0.95 17.93 -2.74
CA ARG A 247 -2.10 18.45 -3.49
C ARG A 247 -2.96 19.42 -2.69
N PHE A 248 -2.77 19.53 -1.37
CA PHE A 248 -3.53 20.46 -0.54
C PHE A 248 -2.80 21.81 -0.45
N LYS A 249 -3.48 22.91 -0.79
CA LYS A 249 -2.97 24.27 -0.65
C LYS A 249 -3.06 24.72 0.81
N ILE A 250 -2.08 24.30 1.61
CA ILE A 250 -1.98 24.66 3.03
C ILE A 250 -1.32 26.03 3.15
N GLU A 251 -1.92 26.96 3.90
CA GLU A 251 -1.32 28.26 4.17
C GLU A 251 -0.03 28.11 5.03
N LYS A 252 1.02 28.89 4.74
CA LYS A 252 2.32 28.81 5.44
C LYS A 252 2.25 28.80 6.97
N LYS A 253 1.32 29.54 7.58
CA LYS A 253 1.12 29.56 9.06
C LYS A 253 0.59 28.24 9.64
N HIS A 254 0.10 27.35 8.78
CA HIS A 254 -0.47 26.06 9.12
C HIS A 254 0.36 24.89 8.58
N GLU A 255 1.44 25.16 7.84
CA GLU A 255 2.36 24.13 7.37
C GLU A 255 3.08 23.48 8.56
N TRP A 256 3.07 22.16 8.58
CA TRP A 256 3.82 21.38 9.56
C TRP A 256 5.28 21.28 9.11
N GLN A 257 6.20 21.27 10.07
CA GLN A 257 7.61 21.21 9.76
C GLN A 257 8.00 19.80 9.29
N THR A 258 8.65 19.73 8.13
CA THR A 258 9.25 18.50 7.62
C THR A 258 10.53 18.20 8.36
N ILE A 259 10.64 16.99 8.89
CA ILE A 259 11.85 16.46 9.50
C ILE A 259 12.27 15.17 8.80
N THR A 260 13.55 14.85 8.87
CA THR A 260 14.08 13.57 8.40
C THR A 260 14.46 12.73 9.60
N ILE A 261 13.78 11.60 9.79
CA ILE A 261 14.09 10.64 10.84
C ILE A 261 14.73 9.40 10.21
N ARG A 262 15.89 8.98 10.75
CA ARG A 262 16.47 7.68 10.43
C ARG A 262 15.83 6.63 11.36
N PRO A 263 15.18 5.58 10.82
CA PRO A 263 14.53 4.58 11.65
C PRO A 263 15.55 3.79 12.50
N LYS A 264 15.09 3.28 13.64
CA LYS A 264 15.76 2.23 14.40
C LYS A 264 15.03 0.91 14.19
N LEU A 265 15.69 -0.20 14.49
CA LEU A 265 15.11 -1.53 14.37
C LEU A 265 14.79 -2.09 15.76
N ARG A 266 13.59 -2.64 15.90
CA ARG A 266 13.17 -3.43 17.06
C ARG A 266 12.58 -4.74 16.56
N ILE A 267 12.81 -5.83 17.29
CA ILE A 267 12.28 -7.16 16.96
C ILE A 267 11.43 -7.65 18.13
N TYR A 268 10.19 -8.01 17.83
CA TYR A 268 9.36 -8.78 18.76
C TYR A 268 9.56 -10.27 18.48
N LEU A 269 9.71 -11.05 19.55
CA LEU A 269 9.76 -12.50 19.48
C LEU A 269 8.38 -13.08 19.74
N GLU A 270 7.94 -13.96 18.85
CA GLU A 270 6.72 -14.74 18.99
C GLU A 270 7.08 -16.23 19.04
N GLU A 271 6.60 -16.92 20.08
CA GLU A 271 6.72 -18.38 20.20
C GLU A 271 5.57 -19.02 19.42
N ASN A 272 5.89 -19.75 18.34
CA ASN A 272 4.92 -20.51 17.57
C ASN A 272 5.14 -22.01 17.76
N SER A 273 4.06 -22.74 18.03
CA SER A 273 4.01 -24.20 17.94
C SER A 273 3.51 -24.58 16.54
N GLU A 274 4.38 -25.09 15.67
CA GLU A 274 3.96 -25.58 14.35
C GLU A 274 3.28 -26.97 14.47
N GLY A 275 1.97 -27.04 14.18
CA GLY A 275 1.25 -28.27 13.82
C GLY A 275 1.04 -29.31 14.93
N ASP A 276 0.30 -30.38 14.59
CA ASP A 276 -0.06 -31.51 15.48
C ASP A 276 1.14 -32.34 15.97
N SER A 277 2.34 -32.09 15.44
CA SER A 277 3.58 -32.70 15.93
C SER A 277 4.23 -31.79 16.97
N GLU A 278 4.05 -32.10 18.24
CA GLU A 278 4.58 -31.39 19.42
C GLU A 278 6.14 -31.28 19.52
N GLU A 279 6.89 -31.57 18.46
CA GLU A 279 8.33 -31.84 18.53
C GLU A 279 9.25 -30.67 18.12
N THR A 280 8.76 -29.62 17.44
CA THR A 280 9.61 -28.48 17.02
C THR A 280 9.01 -27.12 17.37
N PHE A 281 9.64 -26.42 18.33
CA PHE A 281 9.34 -25.03 18.69
C PHE A 281 10.04 -24.10 17.70
N GLN A 282 9.36 -23.12 17.09
CA GLN A 282 9.99 -22.12 16.23
C GLN A 282 9.77 -20.73 16.82
N ILE A 283 10.84 -19.93 16.89
CA ILE A 283 10.75 -18.53 17.32
C ILE A 283 10.71 -17.64 16.09
N THR A 284 9.59 -16.97 15.90
CA THR A 284 9.38 -15.99 14.85
C THR A 284 9.94 -14.64 15.29
N ALA A 285 10.66 -13.99 14.38
CA ALA A 285 11.13 -12.63 14.52
C ALA A 285 10.15 -11.70 13.79
N VAL A 286 9.54 -10.78 14.53
CA VAL A 286 8.63 -9.75 14.01
C VAL A 286 9.32 -8.38 14.07
N PRO A 287 10.07 -8.01 13.02
CA PRO A 287 10.76 -6.73 12.98
C PRO A 287 9.81 -5.54 12.73
N VAL A 288 10.07 -4.45 13.45
CA VAL A 288 9.42 -3.16 13.29
C VAL A 288 10.47 -2.04 13.18
N PHE A 289 10.17 -1.05 12.37
CA PHE A 289 10.93 0.20 12.26
C PHE A 289 10.37 1.24 13.21
N ILE A 290 11.23 1.78 14.05
CA ILE A 290 10.89 2.80 15.03
C ILE A 290 11.28 4.17 14.48
N TYR A 291 10.28 5.02 14.28
CA TYR A 291 10.43 6.42 13.92
C TYR A 291 9.97 7.29 15.09
N ASP A 292 10.91 7.65 15.97
CA ASP A 292 10.62 8.33 17.24
C ASP A 292 9.65 7.49 18.12
N ASP A 293 8.39 7.88 18.24
CA ASP A 293 7.34 7.17 18.99
C ASP A 293 6.43 6.28 18.12
N LEU A 294 6.64 6.26 16.80
CA LEU A 294 5.87 5.44 15.86
C LEU A 294 6.56 4.11 15.56
N GLU A 295 5.81 3.01 15.65
CA GLU A 295 6.26 1.68 15.21
C GLU A 295 5.62 1.31 13.87
N ILE A 296 6.46 0.99 12.89
CA ILE A 296 6.04 0.64 11.53
C ILE A 296 6.52 -0.78 11.21
N PRO A 297 5.62 -1.75 10.95
CA PRO A 297 6.04 -3.12 10.65
C PRO A 297 6.82 -3.22 9.32
N LEU A 298 7.77 -4.17 9.25
CA LEU A 298 8.72 -4.34 8.15
C LEU A 298 8.07 -4.45 6.76
N ARG A 299 6.88 -5.04 6.64
CA ARG A 299 5.94 -5.07 5.49
C ARG A 299 4.97 -6.22 5.72
N GLY A 300 3.68 -6.05 5.41
CA GLY A 300 2.76 -7.19 5.24
C GLY A 300 1.41 -7.14 5.95
N ILE A 301 1.18 -6.27 6.94
CA ILE A 301 -0.09 -6.35 7.70
C ILE A 301 -1.25 -5.57 7.05
N ASN A 302 -1.01 -4.64 6.12
CA ASN A 302 -2.08 -4.07 5.28
C ASN A 302 -1.51 -3.42 4.02
N LYS A 303 -2.24 -3.56 2.90
CA LYS A 303 -1.98 -2.82 1.64
C LYS A 303 -2.01 -1.30 1.85
N ASP A 304 -2.67 -0.83 2.90
CA ASP A 304 -2.78 0.58 3.28
C ASP A 304 -1.48 1.18 3.87
N SER A 305 -0.57 0.34 4.39
CA SER A 305 0.70 0.80 4.98
C SER A 305 1.80 1.12 3.97
N ALA A 306 1.53 0.92 2.67
CA ALA A 306 2.53 1.07 1.62
C ALA A 306 2.94 2.54 1.36
N MET A 307 2.15 3.52 1.81
CA MET A 307 2.30 4.91 1.34
C MET A 307 2.05 6.04 2.35
N ALA A 308 1.80 5.77 3.64
CA ALA A 308 1.54 6.85 4.59
C ALA A 308 2.84 7.59 4.99
N ASN A 309 2.80 8.93 4.98
CA ASN A 309 3.82 9.72 5.66
C ASN A 309 3.68 9.55 7.18
N LEU A 310 4.78 9.78 7.89
CA LEU A 310 4.84 9.72 9.34
C LEU A 310 4.44 11.07 9.90
N VAL A 311 3.44 11.09 10.77
CA VAL A 311 2.85 12.31 11.29
C VAL A 311 2.95 12.30 12.81
N PHE A 312 3.41 13.40 13.40
CA PHE A 312 3.58 13.59 14.83
C PHE A 312 2.68 14.74 15.31
N PRO A 313 1.37 14.50 15.55
CA PRO A 313 0.41 15.56 15.80
C PRO A 313 0.71 16.41 17.03
N SER A 314 1.26 15.82 18.07
CA SER A 314 1.67 16.54 19.29
C SER A 314 2.71 17.62 19.00
N LYS A 315 3.63 17.35 18.07
CA LYS A 315 4.76 18.22 17.70
C LYS A 315 4.52 19.06 16.43
N GLN A 316 3.42 18.83 15.69
CA GLN A 316 3.17 19.41 14.35
C GLN A 316 4.32 19.17 13.37
N LEU A 317 4.86 17.95 13.40
CA LEU A 317 5.93 17.50 12.52
C LEU A 317 5.43 16.38 11.61
N PHE A 318 6.02 16.29 10.42
CA PHE A 318 5.86 15.09 9.59
C PHE A 318 7.18 14.71 8.92
N SER A 319 7.32 13.44 8.57
CA SER A 319 8.48 12.87 7.89
C SER A 319 8.00 11.92 6.80
N ILE A 320 8.67 11.94 5.65
CA ILE A 320 8.53 10.87 4.66
C ILE A 320 9.29 9.66 5.20
N ARG A 321 8.75 8.45 5.00
CA ARG A 321 9.44 7.21 5.36
C ARG A 321 10.78 7.10 4.63
N ASN A 322 11.84 6.81 5.37
CA ASN A 322 13.18 6.65 4.80
C ASN A 322 13.36 5.21 4.31
N LYS A 323 12.79 4.89 3.14
CA LYS A 323 12.83 3.55 2.54
C LYS A 323 14.26 3.02 2.31
N SER A 324 15.21 3.91 2.00
CA SER A 324 16.61 3.50 1.82
C SER A 324 17.22 2.99 3.12
N ALA A 325 16.97 3.67 4.24
CA ALA A 325 17.44 3.22 5.55
C ALA A 325 16.70 1.96 6.03
N GLU A 326 15.40 1.84 5.73
CA GLU A 326 14.63 0.62 6.03
C GLU A 326 15.23 -0.61 5.32
N GLU A 327 15.55 -0.51 4.03
CA GLU A 327 16.15 -1.63 3.29
C GLU A 327 17.60 -1.93 3.72
N GLU A 328 18.37 -0.91 4.11
CA GLU A 328 19.71 -1.10 4.71
C GLU A 328 19.61 -1.91 6.02
N LEU A 329 18.72 -1.52 6.93
CA LEU A 329 18.48 -2.23 8.18
C LEU A 329 17.96 -3.66 7.94
N PHE A 330 17.07 -3.83 6.97
CA PHE A 330 16.57 -5.16 6.61
C PHE A 330 17.67 -6.07 6.07
N THR A 331 18.58 -5.53 5.26
CA THR A 331 19.75 -6.27 4.76
C THR A 331 20.68 -6.68 5.90
N GLN A 332 20.93 -5.79 6.86
CA GLN A 332 21.72 -6.11 8.07
C GLN A 332 21.06 -7.19 8.92
N LEU A 333 19.73 -7.14 9.05
CA LEU A 333 18.95 -8.15 9.78
C LEU A 333 19.06 -9.53 9.11
N LEU A 334 19.00 -9.62 7.78
CA LEU A 334 19.21 -10.91 7.10
C LEU A 334 20.65 -11.42 7.25
N ALA A 335 21.62 -10.50 7.28
CA ALA A 335 23.03 -10.85 7.49
C ALA A 335 23.31 -11.44 8.89
N SER A 336 22.42 -11.24 9.88
CA SER A 336 22.50 -11.92 11.19
C SER A 336 22.12 -13.41 11.13
N GLY A 337 21.82 -13.93 9.93
CA GLY A 337 21.51 -15.34 9.70
C GLY A 337 20.05 -15.73 9.95
N LEU A 338 19.16 -14.76 10.21
CA LEU A 338 17.73 -15.01 10.29
C LEU A 338 17.24 -15.67 8.99
N LYS A 339 16.42 -16.71 9.13
CA LYS A 339 15.86 -17.42 7.99
C LYS A 339 14.54 -16.78 7.59
N GLN A 340 14.29 -16.73 6.29
CA GLN A 340 13.03 -16.24 5.74
C GLN A 340 12.21 -17.41 5.24
N ARG A 341 10.93 -17.48 5.61
CA ARG A 341 10.01 -18.47 5.06
C ARG A 341 9.71 -18.09 3.60
N PRO A 342 9.72 -19.05 2.65
CA PRO A 342 9.31 -18.74 1.28
C PRO A 342 7.85 -18.26 1.28
N PRO A 343 7.51 -17.25 0.46
CA PRO A 343 6.15 -16.75 0.36
C PRO A 343 5.21 -17.87 -0.11
N THR A 344 4.02 -17.93 0.47
CA THR A 344 3.00 -18.91 0.08
C THR A 344 2.05 -18.28 -0.95
N VAL A 345 1.44 -19.07 -1.84
CA VAL A 345 0.51 -18.59 -2.88
C VAL A 345 -0.68 -17.80 -2.27
N ALA A 346 -1.09 -18.15 -1.04
CA ALA A 346 -2.16 -17.47 -0.32
C ALA A 346 -1.72 -16.15 0.33
N ASP A 347 -0.42 -15.96 0.61
CA ASP A 347 0.08 -14.81 1.35
C ASP A 347 1.46 -14.37 0.81
N SER A 348 1.42 -13.72 -0.35
CA SER A 348 2.60 -13.20 -1.05
C SER A 348 3.28 -12.02 -0.34
N SER A 349 2.65 -11.49 0.72
CA SER A 349 3.11 -10.33 1.51
C SER A 349 3.93 -10.72 2.74
N ASP A 350 3.79 -11.95 3.22
CA ASP A 350 4.26 -12.33 4.55
C ASP A 350 5.74 -12.72 4.51
N ARG A 351 6.61 -11.75 4.80
CA ARG A 351 8.03 -11.96 5.05
C ARG A 351 8.22 -12.43 6.48
N GLN A 352 7.76 -13.65 6.79
CA GLN A 352 7.99 -14.23 8.11
C GLN A 352 9.46 -14.59 8.27
N LEU A 353 10.08 -14.06 9.32
CA LEU A 353 11.46 -14.32 9.67
C LEU A 353 11.49 -15.19 10.92
N PHE A 354 12.44 -16.11 11.00
CA PHE A 354 12.57 -17.01 12.13
C PHE A 354 14.02 -17.23 12.50
N PHE A 355 14.23 -17.45 13.79
CA PHE A 355 15.52 -17.84 14.33
C PHE A 355 15.80 -19.31 14.04
N ASP A 356 17.08 -19.62 13.88
CA ASP A 356 17.53 -21.00 13.90
C ASP A 356 17.70 -21.43 15.36
N ASN A 357 16.94 -22.41 15.83
CA ASN A 357 16.97 -22.84 17.23
C ASN A 357 18.37 -23.21 17.73
N GLU A 358 19.23 -23.74 16.85
CA GLU A 358 20.59 -24.11 17.24
C GLU A 358 21.52 -22.89 17.36
N LYS A 359 21.23 -21.81 16.63
CA LYS A 359 22.07 -20.59 16.55
C LYS A 359 21.43 -19.36 17.19
N ILE A 360 20.24 -19.50 17.78
CA ILE A 360 19.44 -18.37 18.24
C ILE A 360 20.19 -17.43 19.19
N LEU A 361 21.05 -17.97 20.07
CA LEU A 361 21.87 -17.15 20.95
C LEU A 361 22.85 -16.26 20.19
N GLU A 362 23.57 -16.85 19.22
CA GLU A 362 24.55 -16.12 18.41
C GLU A 362 23.85 -15.06 17.55
N GLN A 363 22.67 -15.39 17.01
CA GLN A 363 21.85 -14.46 16.24
C GLN A 363 21.36 -13.29 17.09
N ILE A 364 20.87 -13.55 18.30
CA ILE A 364 20.41 -12.53 19.24
C ILE A 364 21.57 -11.64 19.70
N GLU A 365 22.73 -12.22 20.02
CA GLU A 365 23.94 -11.47 20.38
C GLU A 365 24.36 -10.53 19.24
N GLN A 366 24.42 -11.03 18.00
CA GLN A 366 24.75 -10.21 16.83
C GLN A 366 23.77 -9.05 16.63
N LEU A 367 22.46 -9.29 16.78
CA LEU A 367 21.44 -8.26 16.64
C LEU A 367 21.54 -7.21 17.76
N LEU A 368 21.79 -7.63 19.00
CA LEU A 368 22.00 -6.71 20.12
C LEU A 368 23.27 -5.86 19.93
N ASP A 369 24.35 -6.44 19.38
CA ASP A 369 25.60 -5.73 19.07
C ASP A 369 25.41 -4.68 17.95
N LEU A 370 24.47 -4.93 17.03
CA LEU A 370 24.02 -3.95 16.03
C LEU A 370 23.12 -2.84 16.62
N GLY A 371 22.82 -2.89 17.93
CA GLY A 371 21.95 -1.94 18.61
C GLY A 371 20.46 -2.17 18.37
N VAL A 372 20.07 -3.35 17.86
CA VAL A 372 18.67 -3.74 17.69
C VAL A 372 18.07 -4.06 19.05
N GLU A 373 16.90 -3.49 19.35
CA GLU A 373 16.17 -3.85 20.57
C GLU A 373 15.34 -5.12 20.33
N ILE A 374 15.48 -6.13 21.20
CA ILE A 374 14.75 -7.39 21.10
C ILE A 374 13.84 -7.54 22.31
N LEU A 375 12.55 -7.69 22.05
CA LEU A 375 11.50 -7.80 23.07
C LEU A 375 10.71 -9.10 22.93
N ILE A 376 10.30 -9.66 24.06
CA ILE A 376 9.28 -10.71 24.13
C ILE A 376 8.23 -10.30 25.15
N GLN A 377 6.95 -10.27 24.75
CA GLN A 377 5.85 -9.83 25.62
C GLN A 377 6.14 -8.47 26.31
N GLY A 378 6.76 -7.54 25.58
CA GLY A 378 7.17 -6.22 26.07
C GLY A 378 8.42 -6.18 26.97
N LYS A 379 9.07 -7.32 27.22
CA LYS A 379 10.28 -7.42 28.08
C LYS A 379 11.54 -7.58 27.26
N LYS A 380 12.64 -6.99 27.74
CA LYS A 380 13.95 -7.04 27.07
C LYS A 380 14.54 -8.45 27.13
N VAL A 381 14.98 -8.96 25.98
CA VAL A 381 15.62 -10.26 25.87
C VAL A 381 17.11 -10.13 26.19
N ARG A 382 17.61 -11.02 27.05
CA ARG A 382 19.02 -11.10 27.46
C ARG A 382 19.59 -12.48 27.11
N PRO A 383 20.65 -12.58 26.30
CA PRO A 383 21.24 -13.87 25.98
C PRO A 383 21.99 -14.45 27.19
N PHE A 384 22.01 -15.78 27.28
CA PHE A 384 22.88 -16.52 28.18
C PHE A 384 24.35 -16.15 27.94
N ARG A 385 25.02 -15.54 28.93
CA ARG A 385 26.42 -15.11 28.81
C ARG A 385 27.40 -16.08 29.42
N ARG A 386 27.15 -16.50 30.66
CA ARG A 386 28.10 -17.33 31.42
C ARG A 386 27.38 -18.25 32.39
N GLY A 387 27.84 -19.49 32.50
CA GLY A 387 27.43 -20.41 33.56
C GLY A 387 28.60 -20.78 34.46
N ASN A 388 28.36 -20.92 35.77
CA ASN A 388 29.33 -21.44 36.72
C ASN A 388 28.73 -22.67 37.40
N PHE A 389 29.44 -23.79 37.40
CA PHE A 389 28.97 -25.04 38.03
C PHE A 389 30.04 -25.61 38.94
N LYS A 390 29.61 -26.11 40.09
CA LYS A 390 30.49 -26.72 41.09
C LYS A 390 29.85 -27.98 41.65
N ILE A 391 30.61 -29.08 41.61
CA ILE A 391 30.24 -30.34 42.27
C ILE A 391 31.05 -30.50 43.55
N SER A 392 30.36 -30.80 44.64
CA SER A 392 30.96 -31.19 45.92
C SER A 392 30.46 -32.56 46.35
N SER A 393 31.36 -33.44 46.78
CA SER A 393 31.05 -34.81 47.18
C SER A 393 30.74 -34.89 48.67
N GLY A 394 29.57 -35.45 49.00
CA GLY A 394 29.17 -35.83 50.34
C GLY A 394 29.50 -37.29 50.67
N VAL A 395 28.99 -37.78 51.79
CA VAL A 395 29.21 -39.18 52.21
C VAL A 395 28.55 -40.13 51.23
N ASP A 396 27.28 -39.92 50.84
CA ASP A 396 26.52 -40.78 49.91
C ASP A 396 25.81 -40.02 48.78
N TRP A 397 26.17 -38.75 48.58
CA TRP A 397 25.56 -37.88 47.58
C TRP A 397 26.58 -36.95 46.92
N PHE A 398 26.16 -36.28 45.86
CA PHE A 398 26.83 -35.14 45.26
C PHE A 398 25.93 -33.91 45.35
N ASP A 399 26.52 -32.80 45.74
CA ASP A 399 25.89 -31.49 45.77
C ASP A 399 26.29 -30.71 44.50
N LEU A 400 25.30 -30.34 43.69
CA LEU A 400 25.47 -29.49 42.52
C LEU A 400 25.02 -28.06 42.84
N GLU A 401 26.00 -27.16 42.84
CA GLU A 401 25.80 -25.72 42.86
C GLU A 401 25.98 -25.20 41.43
N GLY A 402 25.13 -24.28 41.00
CA GLY A 402 25.29 -23.68 39.68
C GLY A 402 24.59 -22.34 39.58
N SER A 403 25.20 -21.40 38.85
CA SER A 403 24.63 -20.09 38.58
C SER A 403 24.77 -19.74 37.10
N VAL A 404 23.85 -18.94 36.59
CA VAL A 404 23.79 -18.52 35.19
C VAL A 404 23.61 -17.01 35.12
N ALA A 405 24.57 -16.33 34.50
CA ALA A 405 24.57 -14.90 34.26
C ALA A 405 24.10 -14.56 32.84
N PHE A 406 23.17 -13.61 32.76
CA PHE A 406 22.65 -13.01 31.52
C PHE A 406 23.21 -11.60 31.31
N THR A 407 23.44 -10.86 32.40
CA THR A 407 24.16 -9.59 32.45
C THR A 407 25.04 -9.57 33.70
N ASP A 408 25.79 -8.49 33.93
CA ASP A 408 26.63 -8.35 35.14
C ASP A 408 25.81 -8.25 36.44
N SER A 409 24.53 -7.87 36.35
CA SER A 409 23.62 -7.71 37.48
C SER A 409 22.46 -8.72 37.51
N GLU A 410 22.26 -9.47 36.43
CA GLU A 410 21.18 -10.47 36.31
C GLU A 410 21.78 -11.86 36.22
N GLU A 411 21.94 -12.49 37.38
CA GLU A 411 22.37 -13.87 37.57
C GLU A 411 21.30 -14.65 38.33
N LEU A 412 21.03 -15.88 37.90
CA LEU A 412 20.08 -16.79 38.55
C LEU A 412 20.80 -18.06 38.99
N GLU A 413 20.48 -18.52 40.20
CA GLU A 413 20.92 -19.83 40.67
C GLU A 413 20.14 -20.94 39.94
N LEU A 414 20.79 -22.09 39.73
CA LEU A 414 20.25 -23.22 39.00
C LEU A 414 18.87 -23.68 39.52
N PRO A 415 18.61 -23.79 40.84
CA PRO A 415 17.27 -24.12 41.33
C PRO A 415 16.21 -23.06 40.97
N GLU A 416 16.57 -21.78 40.92
CA GLU A 416 15.64 -20.72 40.53
C GLU A 416 15.30 -20.79 39.05
N ILE A 417 16.29 -21.10 38.21
CA ILE A 417 16.07 -21.36 36.78
C ILE A 417 15.10 -22.53 36.61
N LEU A 418 15.33 -23.63 37.32
CA LEU A 418 14.47 -24.82 37.28
C LEU A 418 13.07 -24.56 37.84
N ALA A 419 12.92 -23.70 38.85
CA ALA A 419 11.62 -23.33 39.39
C ALA A 419 10.83 -22.41 38.45
N LYS A 420 11.54 -21.53 37.72
CA LYS A 420 10.96 -20.63 36.72
C LYS A 420 10.81 -21.28 35.34
N ALA A 421 11.35 -22.49 35.17
CA ALA A 421 11.35 -23.20 33.92
C ALA A 421 9.97 -23.70 33.53
N LYS A 422 9.45 -23.18 32.42
CA LYS A 422 8.30 -23.78 31.74
C LYS A 422 8.77 -24.93 30.85
N ILE A 423 8.02 -26.03 30.89
CA ILE A 423 8.20 -27.13 29.94
C ILE A 423 8.16 -26.53 28.52
N ARG A 424 9.22 -26.81 27.73
CA ARG A 424 9.35 -26.44 26.32
C ARG A 424 9.41 -24.92 25.99
N SER A 425 9.88 -24.04 26.89
CA SER A 425 10.22 -22.64 26.54
C SER A 425 11.74 -22.41 26.57
N LEU A 426 12.26 -21.55 25.69
CA LEU A 426 13.66 -21.11 25.69
C LEU A 426 13.91 -19.91 26.62
N PHE A 427 12.85 -19.41 27.25
CA PHE A 427 12.86 -18.16 27.99
C PHE A 427 12.73 -18.36 29.50
N VAL A 428 13.50 -17.59 30.26
CA VAL A 428 13.50 -17.60 31.73
C VAL A 428 13.24 -16.18 32.24
N PRO A 429 12.16 -15.94 33.02
CA PRO A 429 11.93 -14.63 33.63
C PRO A 429 13.07 -14.21 34.56
N LEU A 430 13.71 -13.07 34.29
CA LEU A 430 14.77 -12.52 35.13
C LEU A 430 14.19 -11.49 36.11
N SER A 431 13.55 -10.46 35.57
CA SER A 431 12.94 -9.36 36.33
C SER A 431 11.56 -9.01 35.76
N LYS A 432 10.97 -7.90 36.25
CA LYS A 432 9.71 -7.37 35.71
C LYS A 432 9.85 -6.99 34.23
N ASP A 433 11.01 -6.50 33.83
CA ASP A 433 11.23 -5.85 32.53
C ASP A 433 12.20 -6.64 31.62
N SER A 434 12.69 -7.80 32.07
CA SER A 434 13.68 -8.61 31.35
C SER A 434 13.43 -10.11 31.41
N VAL A 435 13.82 -10.78 30.33
CA VAL A 435 13.71 -12.22 30.11
C VAL A 435 15.02 -12.73 29.55
N GLY A 436 15.55 -13.80 30.14
CA GLY A 436 16.74 -14.48 29.68
C GLY A 436 16.38 -15.49 28.60
N ILE A 437 17.22 -15.63 27.58
CA ILE A 437 17.12 -16.72 26.60
C ILE A 437 18.28 -17.69 26.78
N MET A 438 17.96 -18.98 26.75
CA MET A 438 18.91 -20.07 26.89
C MET A 438 18.84 -21.01 25.67
N PRO A 439 19.93 -21.71 25.33
CA PRO A 439 19.90 -22.64 24.20
C PRO A 439 19.07 -23.89 24.55
N GLU A 440 18.40 -24.48 23.55
CA GLU A 440 17.48 -25.62 23.77
C GLU A 440 18.16 -26.82 24.44
N LYS A 441 19.40 -27.12 24.03
CA LYS A 441 20.19 -28.24 24.58
C LYS A 441 20.42 -28.06 26.09
N TRP A 442 20.70 -26.82 26.52
CA TRP A 442 20.82 -26.46 27.93
C TRP A 442 19.49 -26.62 28.67
N TRP A 443 18.37 -26.23 28.04
CA TRP A 443 17.05 -26.39 28.64
C TRP A 443 16.71 -27.86 28.91
N LYS A 444 16.90 -28.73 27.92
CA LYS A 444 16.67 -30.18 28.06
C LYS A 444 17.55 -30.78 29.17
N GLN A 445 18.81 -30.35 29.26
CA GLN A 445 19.74 -30.79 30.30
C GLN A 445 19.30 -30.37 31.70
N CYS A 446 18.93 -29.11 31.89
CA CYS A 446 18.42 -28.59 33.16
C CYS A 446 17.14 -29.33 33.61
N GLN A 447 16.19 -29.60 32.70
CA GLN A 447 15.00 -30.37 33.02
C GLN A 447 15.31 -31.79 33.49
N ASN A 448 16.23 -32.47 32.82
CA ASN A 448 16.66 -33.83 33.20
C ASN A 448 17.39 -33.83 34.56
N LEU A 449 18.14 -32.78 34.88
CA LEU A 449 18.71 -32.62 36.23
C LEU A 449 17.62 -32.46 37.29
N HIS A 450 16.59 -31.67 37.01
CA HIS A 450 15.50 -31.41 37.94
C HIS A 450 14.68 -32.67 38.26
N SER A 451 14.48 -33.58 37.31
CA SER A 451 13.72 -34.82 37.54
C SER A 451 14.48 -35.84 38.40
N LEU A 452 15.81 -35.76 38.43
CA LEU A 452 16.68 -36.71 39.13
C LEU A 452 17.17 -36.19 40.49
N ALA A 453 17.19 -34.87 40.68
CA ALA A 453 17.67 -34.25 41.91
C ALA A 453 16.66 -34.39 43.07
N ASN A 454 17.17 -34.73 44.26
CA ASN A 454 16.41 -34.58 45.48
C ASN A 454 16.40 -33.09 45.89
N LYS A 455 15.20 -32.50 45.94
CA LYS A 455 14.99 -31.11 46.35
C LYS A 455 15.30 -30.96 47.85
N ASN A 456 16.27 -30.10 48.17
CA ASN A 456 16.48 -29.63 49.54
C ASN A 456 16.22 -28.13 49.64
N HIS A 457 15.92 -27.66 50.85
CA HIS A 457 15.51 -26.27 51.12
C HIS A 457 16.62 -25.21 50.91
N ASN A 458 17.87 -25.60 50.64
CA ASN A 458 19.02 -24.68 50.62
C ASN A 458 19.50 -24.27 49.21
N GLY A 459 18.71 -24.52 48.15
CA GLY A 459 19.12 -24.16 46.78
C GLY A 459 20.28 -25.00 46.22
N ILE A 460 20.55 -26.17 46.81
CA ILE A 460 21.55 -27.12 46.34
C ILE A 460 20.80 -28.34 45.79
N LEU A 461 21.13 -28.76 44.57
CA LEU A 461 20.58 -29.98 43.99
C LEU A 461 21.41 -31.18 44.45
N LYS A 462 20.78 -32.11 45.17
CA LYS A 462 21.44 -33.32 45.67
C LYS A 462 21.17 -34.50 44.77
N PHE A 463 22.24 -35.19 44.38
CA PHE A 463 22.19 -36.39 43.56
C PHE A 463 22.75 -37.57 44.33
N HIS A 464 22.10 -38.73 44.24
CA HIS A 464 22.64 -39.95 44.82
C HIS A 464 23.89 -40.41 44.05
N LYS A 465 24.82 -41.11 44.69
CA LYS A 465 26.05 -41.58 44.02
C LYS A 465 25.79 -42.43 42.76
N SER A 466 24.69 -43.18 42.72
CA SER A 466 24.29 -43.95 41.53
C SER A 466 23.98 -43.09 40.30
N GLN A 467 23.76 -41.78 40.49
CA GLN A 467 23.49 -40.81 39.43
C GLN A 467 24.76 -40.10 38.94
N ALA A 468 25.96 -40.52 39.38
CA ALA A 468 27.22 -39.87 39.02
C ALA A 468 27.48 -39.80 37.51
N LEU A 469 27.10 -40.84 36.76
CA LEU A 469 27.22 -40.88 35.30
C LEU A 469 26.41 -39.76 34.62
N PHE A 470 25.23 -39.45 35.18
CA PHE A 470 24.38 -38.39 34.64
C PHE A 470 24.98 -37.00 34.92
N LEU A 471 25.53 -36.80 36.12
CA LEU A 471 26.27 -35.58 36.45
C LEU A 471 27.51 -35.41 35.57
N ASP A 472 28.24 -36.49 35.29
CA ASP A 472 29.41 -36.41 34.42
C ASP A 472 29.03 -36.01 32.99
N TYR A 473 27.98 -36.63 32.45
CA TYR A 473 27.43 -36.26 31.15
C TYR A 473 27.01 -34.78 31.10
N PHE A 474 26.32 -34.30 32.14
CA PHE A 474 25.93 -32.89 32.23
C PHE A 474 27.14 -31.96 32.26
N MET A 475 28.19 -32.31 33.00
CA MET A 475 29.42 -31.51 33.08
C MET A 475 30.17 -31.50 31.75
N GLU A 476 30.29 -32.64 31.08
CA GLU A 476 30.90 -32.72 29.75
C GLU A 476 30.15 -31.84 28.75
N LYS A 477 28.83 -31.91 28.70
CA LYS A 477 28.01 -31.09 27.80
C LYS A 477 27.98 -29.61 28.17
N SER A 478 28.02 -29.29 29.45
CA SER A 478 28.17 -27.91 29.91
C SER A 478 29.53 -27.36 29.47
N ALA A 479 30.60 -28.15 29.56
CA ALA A 479 31.96 -27.75 29.15
C ALA A 479 32.11 -27.57 27.64
N GLU A 480 31.37 -28.31 26.82
CA GLU A 480 31.31 -28.09 25.35
C GLU A 480 30.82 -26.67 25.03
N THR A 481 30.03 -26.07 25.92
CA THR A 481 29.65 -24.67 25.81
C THR A 481 30.82 -23.81 26.30
N LYS A 482 31.50 -23.08 25.39
CA LYS A 482 32.62 -22.15 25.70
C LYS A 482 32.31 -21.08 26.79
N ARG A 483 31.04 -20.97 27.19
CA ARG A 483 30.49 -20.01 28.16
C ARG A 483 30.36 -20.60 29.58
N ALA A 484 30.66 -21.88 29.82
CA ALA A 484 30.51 -22.52 31.13
C ALA A 484 31.86 -22.78 31.82
N LYS A 485 31.96 -22.42 33.11
CA LYS A 485 33.09 -22.74 33.98
C LYS A 485 32.70 -23.83 34.96
N ILE A 486 33.48 -24.91 34.99
CA ILE A 486 33.18 -26.09 35.82
C ILE A 486 34.28 -26.28 36.85
N LYS A 487 33.88 -26.53 38.10
CA LYS A 487 34.75 -26.92 39.21
C LYS A 487 34.32 -28.26 39.76
N LEU A 488 35.22 -29.24 39.69
CA LEU A 488 35.01 -30.58 40.25
C LEU A 488 35.90 -30.73 41.49
N ASP A 489 35.38 -31.39 42.53
CA ASP A 489 36.22 -31.77 43.66
C ASP A 489 37.06 -33.02 43.35
N ARG A 490 38.01 -33.33 44.25
CA ARG A 490 38.94 -34.45 44.05
C ARG A 490 38.24 -35.81 44.03
N SER A 491 37.16 -35.97 44.79
CA SER A 491 36.47 -37.24 44.96
C SER A 491 35.66 -37.59 43.71
N PHE A 492 34.94 -36.61 43.16
CA PHE A 492 34.21 -36.76 41.91
C PHE A 492 35.17 -36.93 40.72
N GLN A 493 36.31 -36.23 40.72
CA GLN A 493 37.33 -36.41 39.67
C GLN A 493 37.87 -37.86 39.64
N LYS A 494 38.22 -38.43 40.79
CA LYS A 494 38.66 -39.83 40.88
C LYS A 494 37.60 -40.81 40.39
N LEU A 495 36.33 -40.55 40.72
CA LEU A 495 35.22 -41.37 40.27
C LEU A 495 35.05 -41.30 38.75
N ARG A 496 35.17 -40.10 38.16
CA ARG A 496 35.16 -39.92 36.70
C ARG A 496 36.28 -40.68 36.02
N ASP A 497 37.48 -40.67 36.59
CA ASP A 497 38.64 -41.38 36.06
C ASP A 497 38.47 -42.92 36.14
N THR A 498 37.60 -43.42 37.02
CA THR A 498 37.27 -44.85 37.16
C THR A 498 36.13 -45.30 36.22
N LEU A 499 35.32 -44.35 35.75
CA LEU A 499 34.19 -44.61 34.85
C LEU A 499 34.57 -44.55 33.37
N LYS A 500 35.73 -43.97 33.04
CA LYS A 500 36.34 -43.99 31.70
C LYS A 500 37.20 -45.23 31.53
#